data_AF-A0A328DH91-F1
#
_entry.id   AF-A0A328DH91-F1
#
_cell.length_a   1.000
_cell.length_b   1.000
_cell.length_c   1.000
_cell.angle_alpha   90.00
_cell.angle_beta   90.00
_cell.angle_gamma   90.00
#
_symmetry.space_group_name_H-M   'P 1'
#
loop_
_entity.id
_entity.type
_entity.pdbx_description
1 polymer ?
#
loop_
_entity_poly.entity_id
_entity_poly.type
_entity_poly.pdbx_seq_one_letter_code
_entity_poly.pdbx_strand_id
1 'polypeptide(L)'
;MAISKKQSSQHPSLDLRFLVFLTACASSVLDFPAGRAEMSARSLDALLQERAFRALARQRTGVPCDGDVLPGLAGIGVSAVRLRSGSMRRKGFRDFNEFSIPAGVAAQPYAERLALVYHNLGNWSGVYYPLPESFVYLTPVLGLLAYDATDLSASEAPELDLWASEAPFLIKFSRIKPAPAPAEARCAFFDLDGSLEFEIVADGNICKGTKEGHFAIVLELAASGQDGKLPVADIDGSKSSGISLYEEKR
;
A
#
# COMPACT_ATOMS: atom_id res chain seq x y z
N MET A 1 66.31 8.14 48.63
CA MET A 1 65.27 9.20 48.49
C MET A 1 65.77 10.21 47.47
N ALA A 2 64.86 10.68 46.58
CA ALA A 2 65.06 11.67 45.49
C ALA A 2 65.94 11.17 44.31
N ILE A 3 65.35 10.73 43.19
CA ILE A 3 64.86 11.51 42.03
C ILE A 3 65.98 12.27 41.31
N SER A 4 66.29 11.83 40.08
CA SER A 4 66.77 12.71 39.01
C SER A 4 66.12 12.29 37.70
N LYS A 5 65.19 13.11 37.21
CA LYS A 5 64.63 13.03 35.86
C LYS A 5 65.52 13.85 34.93
N LYS A 6 65.89 13.29 33.79
CA LYS A 6 66.33 14.05 32.61
C LYS A 6 65.71 13.39 31.38
N GLN A 7 64.86 14.11 30.67
CA GLN A 7 64.36 13.72 29.36
C GLN A 7 64.55 14.91 28.42
N SER A 8 65.41 14.70 27.43
CA SER A 8 65.71 15.60 26.32
C SER A 8 64.95 15.10 25.10
N SER A 9 64.35 16.04 24.37
CA SER A 9 63.71 15.85 23.06
C SER A 9 64.69 15.37 22.00
N GLN A 10 64.26 14.53 21.05
CA GLN A 10 64.46 14.75 19.61
C GLN A 10 63.75 13.69 18.73
N HIS A 11 63.30 14.18 17.58
CA HIS A 11 62.56 13.53 16.49
C HIS A 11 63.26 12.31 15.86
N PRO A 12 62.51 11.41 15.23
CA PRO A 12 62.95 10.66 14.04
C PRO A 12 62.15 11.13 12.80
N SER A 13 62.76 11.75 11.80
CA SER A 13 63.48 11.17 10.64
C SER A 13 62.61 10.22 9.80
N LEU A 14 62.25 10.68 8.60
CA LEU A 14 61.52 9.95 7.56
C LEU A 14 62.36 8.77 7.04
N ASP A 15 61.77 7.58 7.04
CA ASP A 15 62.31 6.41 6.35
C ASP A 15 61.63 6.22 4.98
N LEU A 16 62.47 6.32 3.95
CA LEU A 16 62.15 6.15 2.53
C LEU A 16 62.15 4.65 2.18
N ARG A 17 61.09 3.94 2.53
CA ARG A 17 60.76 2.61 1.98
C ARG A 17 59.27 2.37 2.07
N PHE A 18 58.50 2.73 1.04
CA PHE A 18 57.26 2.05 0.65
C PHE A 18 56.77 2.68 -0.66
N LEU A 19 57.45 2.34 -1.76
CA LEU A 19 56.91 2.49 -3.09
C LEU A 19 56.48 1.11 -3.59
N VAL A 20 55.34 1.08 -4.27
CA VAL A 20 54.72 -0.03 -5.03
C VAL A 20 53.73 -0.91 -4.26
N PHE A 21 52.48 -0.44 -4.18
CA PHE A 21 51.29 -1.25 -4.48
C PHE A 21 50.31 -0.38 -5.27
N LEU A 22 50.60 -0.22 -6.57
CA LEU A 22 49.63 0.23 -7.56
C LEU A 22 48.70 -0.94 -7.90
N THR A 23 47.41 -0.64 -7.90
CA THR A 23 46.36 -1.24 -8.74
C THR A 23 46.07 -2.73 -8.57
N ALA A 24 45.06 -3.03 -7.74
CA ALA A 24 43.84 -3.68 -8.20
C ALA A 24 42.75 -3.48 -7.12
N CYS A 25 42.14 -2.30 -7.09
CA CYS A 25 40.74 -2.23 -6.67
C CYS A 25 39.96 -3.00 -7.73
N ALA A 26 39.90 -4.32 -7.58
CA ALA A 26 38.78 -5.06 -8.12
C ALA A 26 37.57 -4.49 -7.39
N SER A 27 36.96 -3.48 -8.00
CA SER A 27 35.58 -3.14 -7.74
C SER A 27 34.84 -4.44 -7.96
N SER A 28 34.55 -5.17 -6.88
CA SER A 28 33.41 -6.06 -6.86
C SER A 28 32.21 -5.14 -6.93
N VAL A 29 31.97 -4.56 -8.12
CA VAL A 29 30.61 -4.35 -8.56
C VAL A 29 30.05 -5.75 -8.47
N LEU A 30 29.24 -5.98 -7.43
CA LEU A 30 28.18 -6.94 -7.59
C LEU A 30 27.43 -6.41 -8.81
N ASP A 31 27.75 -6.98 -9.98
CA ASP A 31 26.80 -7.03 -11.07
C ASP A 31 25.61 -7.75 -10.47
N PHE A 32 24.73 -6.96 -9.85
CA PHE A 32 23.36 -7.37 -9.68
C PHE A 32 22.89 -7.62 -11.10
N PRO A 33 22.64 -8.88 -11.51
CA PRO A 33 21.97 -9.09 -12.76
C PRO A 33 20.75 -8.18 -12.73
N ALA A 34 20.54 -7.40 -13.79
CA ALA A 34 19.37 -6.57 -13.99
C ALA A 34 18.11 -7.43 -14.21
N GLY A 35 17.97 -8.54 -13.48
CA GLY A 35 16.69 -9.05 -13.04
C GLY A 35 16.38 -8.33 -11.73
N ARG A 36 15.39 -7.44 -11.75
CA ARG A 36 14.71 -7.05 -10.51
C ARG A 36 14.33 -8.36 -9.83
N ALA A 37 15.02 -8.74 -8.75
CA ALA A 37 14.40 -9.62 -7.79
C ALA A 37 13.20 -8.82 -7.30
N GLU A 38 12.01 -9.10 -7.85
CA GLU A 38 10.80 -8.41 -7.48
C GLU A 38 10.56 -8.74 -6.00
N MET A 39 10.84 -7.77 -5.14
CA MET A 39 10.53 -7.82 -3.72
C MET A 39 9.05 -8.18 -3.59
N SER A 40 8.73 -9.22 -2.82
CA SER A 40 7.32 -9.57 -2.60
C SER A 40 6.60 -8.46 -1.82
N ALA A 41 5.26 -8.43 -1.88
CA ALA A 41 4.46 -7.48 -1.10
C ALA A 41 4.77 -7.56 0.41
N ARG A 42 4.96 -8.78 0.94
CA ARG A 42 5.33 -8.98 2.35
C ARG A 42 6.74 -8.51 2.69
N SER A 43 7.69 -8.68 1.77
CA SER A 43 9.03 -8.11 1.94
C SER A 43 9.03 -6.58 1.86
N LEU A 44 8.13 -6.00 1.05
CA LEU A 44 7.88 -4.56 1.05
C LEU A 44 7.28 -4.10 2.39
N ASP A 45 6.26 -4.78 2.90
CA ASP A 45 5.63 -4.44 4.19
C ASP A 45 6.67 -4.43 5.34
N ALA A 46 7.54 -5.44 5.41
CA ALA A 46 8.63 -5.50 6.40
C ALA A 46 9.62 -4.32 6.27
N LEU A 47 9.99 -3.96 5.04
CA LEU A 47 10.84 -2.80 4.80
C LEU A 47 10.16 -1.49 5.23
N LEU A 48 8.88 -1.32 4.92
CA LEU A 48 8.11 -0.14 5.32
C LEU A 48 7.93 -0.07 6.83
N GLN A 49 7.73 -1.21 7.50
CA GLN A 49 7.69 -1.33 8.95
C GLN A 49 9.01 -0.86 9.59
N GLU A 50 10.17 -1.27 9.06
CA GLU A 50 11.47 -0.79 9.56
C GLU A 50 11.59 0.75 9.48
N ARG A 51 11.15 1.34 8.35
CA ARG A 51 11.16 2.80 8.14
C ARG A 51 10.21 3.53 9.07
N ALA A 52 9.01 3.00 9.26
CA ALA A 52 8.03 3.49 10.21
C ALA A 52 8.58 3.50 11.65
N PHE A 53 9.19 2.40 12.10
CA PHE A 53 9.72 2.28 13.45
C PHE A 53 10.86 3.26 13.72
N ARG A 54 11.73 3.47 12.73
CA ARG A 54 12.79 4.49 12.80
C ARG A 54 12.22 5.91 12.97
N ALA A 55 11.12 6.24 12.29
CA ALA A 55 10.45 7.53 12.45
C ALA A 55 9.81 7.67 13.84
N LEU A 56 9.19 6.61 14.35
CA LEU A 56 8.55 6.59 15.68
C LEU A 56 9.55 6.70 16.84
N ALA A 57 10.79 6.23 16.69
CA ALA A 57 11.79 6.20 17.75
C ALA A 57 12.08 7.58 18.38
N ARG A 58 11.82 8.66 17.63
CA ARG A 58 12.07 10.05 18.06
C ARG A 58 10.82 10.78 18.55
N GLN A 59 9.68 10.09 18.62
CA GLN A 59 8.37 10.75 18.63
C GLN A 59 7.48 10.33 19.81
N ARG A 60 6.53 11.20 20.14
CA ARG A 60 5.57 10.97 21.23
C ARG A 60 4.43 10.07 20.77
N THR A 61 3.90 9.26 21.69
CA THR A 61 2.69 8.46 21.48
C THR A 61 1.53 9.30 20.94
N GLY A 62 0.80 8.78 19.95
CA GLY A 62 -0.38 9.41 19.37
C GLY A 62 -0.12 10.47 18.31
N VAL A 63 1.15 10.71 17.94
CA VAL A 63 1.53 11.63 16.86
C VAL A 63 1.92 10.81 15.63
N PRO A 64 1.18 10.90 14.50
CA PRO A 64 1.59 10.29 13.23
C PRO A 64 2.90 10.88 12.74
N CYS A 65 3.76 10.02 12.20
CA CYS A 65 5.10 10.38 11.75
C CYS A 65 5.41 9.69 10.42
N ASP A 66 5.81 10.47 9.43
CA ASP A 66 6.17 9.95 8.11
C ASP A 66 7.57 9.34 8.13
N GLY A 67 7.72 8.20 7.44
CA GLY A 67 8.98 7.51 7.29
C GLY A 67 9.66 7.78 5.95
N ASP A 68 10.99 7.78 5.95
CA ASP A 68 11.79 7.98 4.74
C ASP A 68 11.86 6.70 3.91
N VAL A 69 11.33 6.77 2.68
CA VAL A 69 11.38 5.66 1.71
C VAL A 69 12.64 5.76 0.84
N LEU A 70 13.20 4.60 0.47
CA LEU A 70 14.40 4.51 -0.36
C LEU A 70 14.19 5.09 -1.78
N PRO A 71 15.25 5.62 -2.43
CA PRO A 71 15.14 6.18 -3.79
C PRO A 71 14.56 5.22 -4.83
N GLY A 72 14.82 3.92 -4.71
CA GLY A 72 14.29 2.90 -5.62
C GLY A 72 12.77 2.63 -5.48
N LEU A 73 12.16 3.13 -4.41
CA LEU A 73 10.72 3.01 -4.10
C LEU A 73 10.05 4.39 -4.06
N ALA A 74 10.61 5.36 -4.78
CA ALA A 74 10.03 6.68 -4.90
C ALA A 74 8.55 6.60 -5.34
N GLY A 75 7.71 7.38 -4.68
CA GLY A 75 6.26 7.37 -4.90
C GLY A 75 5.48 6.45 -3.95
N ILE A 76 6.15 5.61 -3.15
CA ILE A 76 5.54 4.96 -1.99
C ILE A 76 5.61 5.92 -0.80
N GLY A 77 4.48 6.08 -0.09
CA GLY A 77 4.39 6.79 1.17
C GLY A 77 4.26 5.82 2.35
N VAL A 78 4.90 6.13 3.46
CA VAL A 78 4.74 5.41 4.74
C VAL A 78 4.58 6.40 5.88
N SER A 79 3.62 6.13 6.76
CA SER A 79 3.41 6.91 7.98
C SER A 79 3.07 5.95 9.10
N ALA A 80 3.43 6.29 10.34
CA ALA A 80 3.12 5.44 11.47
C ALA A 80 2.77 6.23 12.72
N VAL A 81 1.93 5.63 13.56
CA VAL A 81 1.56 6.18 14.86
C VAL A 81 1.65 5.09 15.93
N ARG A 82 2.31 5.42 17.04
CA ARG A 82 2.39 4.55 18.22
C ARG A 82 1.27 4.88 19.18
N LEU A 83 0.50 3.88 19.61
CA LEU A 83 -0.65 4.03 20.50
C LEU A 83 -0.56 3.05 21.69
N ARG A 84 -1.23 3.39 22.79
CA ARG A 84 -1.50 2.42 23.86
C ARG A 84 -2.71 1.58 23.47
N SER A 85 -2.59 0.25 23.52
CA SER A 85 -3.62 -0.68 23.05
C SER A 85 -4.96 -0.46 23.74
N GLY A 86 -4.94 -0.24 25.07
CA GLY A 86 -6.15 0.06 25.82
C GLY A 86 -6.81 1.40 25.45
N SER A 87 -6.04 2.40 25.01
CA SER A 87 -6.61 3.68 24.54
C SER A 87 -7.18 3.54 23.14
N MET A 88 -6.46 2.84 22.25
CA MET A 88 -6.88 2.56 20.88
C MET A 88 -8.20 1.76 20.90
N ARG A 89 -8.31 0.70 21.70
CA ARG A 89 -9.57 -0.04 21.87
C ARG A 89 -10.72 0.81 22.39
N ARG A 90 -10.50 1.69 23.38
CA ARG A 90 -11.60 2.49 23.98
C ARG A 90 -12.05 3.66 23.12
N LYS A 91 -11.15 4.27 22.35
CA LYS A 91 -11.40 5.55 21.67
C LYS A 91 -11.32 5.46 20.14
N GLY A 92 -10.74 4.40 19.60
CA GLY A 92 -10.30 4.35 18.22
C GLY A 92 -9.14 5.30 17.95
N PHE A 93 -8.90 5.55 16.67
CA PHE A 93 -7.95 6.55 16.19
C PHE A 93 -8.47 7.12 14.86
N ARG A 94 -8.93 8.37 14.90
CA ARG A 94 -9.52 9.06 13.75
C ARG A 94 -8.45 9.83 13.00
N ASP A 95 -8.74 10.10 11.73
CA ASP A 95 -7.93 11.00 10.87
C ASP A 95 -6.47 10.54 10.71
N PHE A 96 -6.24 9.22 10.63
CA PHE A 96 -4.94 8.66 10.29
C PHE A 96 -4.81 8.53 8.78
N ASN A 97 -4.39 9.62 8.14
CA ASN A 97 -4.40 9.75 6.69
C ASN A 97 -5.81 9.45 6.15
N GLU A 98 -5.98 8.49 5.25
CA GLU A 98 -7.28 8.07 4.73
C GLU A 98 -8.06 7.14 5.68
N PHE A 99 -7.43 6.63 6.74
CA PHE A 99 -8.04 5.67 7.66
C PHE A 99 -8.67 6.34 8.89
N SER A 100 -9.89 5.92 9.21
CA SER A 100 -10.54 6.19 10.49
C SER A 100 -10.84 4.88 11.21
N ILE A 101 -10.17 4.68 12.33
CA ILE A 101 -10.25 3.46 13.14
C ILE A 101 -11.29 3.66 14.24
N PRO A 102 -12.33 2.81 14.32
CA PRO A 102 -13.39 2.97 15.29
C PRO A 102 -12.95 2.56 16.69
N ALA A 103 -13.76 2.91 17.69
CA ALA A 103 -13.65 2.30 19.02
C ALA A 103 -14.10 0.83 18.95
N GLY A 104 -13.66 0.04 19.93
CA GLY A 104 -13.99 -1.40 20.04
C GLY A 104 -13.01 -2.33 19.35
N VAL A 105 -12.06 -1.82 18.57
CA VAL A 105 -11.05 -2.61 17.84
C VAL A 105 -10.19 -3.42 18.80
N ALA A 106 -9.96 -4.68 18.45
CA ALA A 106 -9.11 -5.62 19.15
C ALA A 106 -7.85 -5.90 18.35
N ALA A 107 -6.76 -6.21 19.06
CA ALA A 107 -5.47 -6.58 18.50
C ALA A 107 -4.97 -7.85 19.19
N GLN A 108 -4.46 -8.84 18.44
CA GLN A 108 -3.83 -10.05 18.99
C GLN A 108 -2.50 -10.36 18.29
N PRO A 109 -1.48 -10.83 19.01
CA PRO A 109 -1.40 -10.96 20.47
C PRO A 109 -1.50 -9.61 21.20
N TYR A 110 -1.75 -9.63 22.51
CA TYR A 110 -1.83 -8.38 23.28
C TYR A 110 -0.44 -7.76 23.45
N ALA A 111 -0.26 -6.54 22.95
CA ALA A 111 0.88 -5.68 23.23
C ALA A 111 0.46 -4.50 24.13
N GLU A 112 1.35 -3.98 24.99
CA GLU A 112 1.05 -2.77 25.79
C GLU A 112 0.93 -1.53 24.88
N ARG A 113 1.80 -1.47 23.87
CA ARG A 113 1.84 -0.44 22.84
C ARG A 113 1.92 -1.11 21.47
N LEU A 114 1.16 -0.58 20.54
CA LEU A 114 1.20 -1.00 19.14
C LEU A 114 1.48 0.18 18.24
N ALA A 115 2.04 -0.11 17.08
CA ALA A 115 2.18 0.84 15.99
C ALA A 115 1.17 0.47 14.91
N LEU A 116 0.44 1.48 14.42
CA LEU A 116 -0.30 1.37 13.17
C LEU A 116 0.60 1.94 12.09
N VAL A 117 0.81 1.17 11.03
CA VAL A 117 1.65 1.54 9.89
C VAL A 117 0.74 1.69 8.67
N TYR A 118 0.74 2.90 8.13
CA TYR A 118 0.04 3.27 6.92
C TYR A 118 0.97 3.13 5.72
N HIS A 119 0.46 2.55 4.64
CA HIS A 119 1.14 2.47 3.34
C HIS A 119 0.32 3.22 2.28
N ASN A 120 1.01 3.89 1.36
CA ASN A 120 0.43 4.38 0.12
C ASN A 120 1.33 3.95 -1.03
N LEU A 121 0.88 3.01 -1.86
CA LEU A 121 1.75 2.42 -2.88
C LEU A 121 1.85 3.29 -4.14
N GLY A 122 1.02 4.32 -4.29
CA GLY A 122 1.03 5.17 -5.48
C GLY A 122 1.02 4.36 -6.79
N ASN A 123 2.00 4.62 -7.64
CA ASN A 123 2.17 3.96 -8.94
C ASN A 123 2.61 2.49 -8.85
N TRP A 124 3.02 2.02 -7.66
CA TRP A 124 3.47 0.64 -7.43
C TRP A 124 2.32 -0.33 -7.14
N SER A 125 1.10 0.17 -7.04
CA SER A 125 -0.09 -0.62 -6.71
C SER A 125 -0.23 -1.88 -7.58
N GLY A 126 -0.18 -1.74 -8.90
CA GLY A 126 -0.30 -2.89 -9.82
C GLY A 126 0.92 -3.82 -9.87
N VAL A 127 2.07 -3.39 -9.33
CA VAL A 127 3.28 -4.24 -9.23
C VAL A 127 3.15 -5.20 -8.05
N TYR A 128 2.71 -4.70 -6.89
CA TYR A 128 2.62 -5.50 -5.67
C TYR A 128 1.26 -6.20 -5.51
N TYR A 129 0.20 -5.62 -6.06
CA TYR A 129 -1.17 -6.13 -5.98
C TYR A 129 -1.76 -6.20 -7.40
N PRO A 130 -1.37 -7.18 -8.22
CA PRO A 130 -1.95 -7.36 -9.54
C PRO A 130 -3.45 -7.68 -9.42
N LEU A 131 -4.26 -7.04 -10.26
CA LEU A 131 -5.70 -7.29 -10.34
C LEU A 131 -6.02 -8.31 -11.44
N PRO A 132 -7.17 -9.02 -11.36
CA PRO A 132 -7.71 -9.76 -12.49
C PRO A 132 -7.99 -8.82 -13.67
N GLU A 133 -7.97 -9.36 -14.90
CA GLU A 133 -8.12 -8.57 -16.14
C GLU A 133 -9.42 -7.75 -16.23
N SER A 134 -10.47 -8.16 -15.50
CA SER A 134 -11.76 -7.47 -15.44
C SER A 134 -11.76 -6.26 -14.51
N PHE A 135 -10.64 -5.89 -13.87
CA PHE A 135 -10.56 -4.79 -12.92
C PHE A 135 -9.43 -3.82 -13.21
N VAL A 136 -9.67 -2.53 -12.99
CA VAL A 136 -8.64 -1.49 -13.10
C VAL A 136 -8.63 -0.54 -11.90
N TYR A 137 -7.45 -0.11 -11.47
CA TYR A 137 -7.30 0.79 -10.32
C TYR A 137 -7.79 2.21 -10.60
N LEU A 138 -8.77 2.66 -9.79
CA LEU A 138 -9.18 4.06 -9.70
C LEU A 138 -8.39 4.84 -8.64
N THR A 139 -7.84 4.16 -7.65
CA THR A 139 -6.98 4.74 -6.60
C THR A 139 -5.69 3.95 -6.45
N PRO A 140 -4.66 4.52 -5.81
CA PRO A 140 -3.58 3.72 -5.25
C PRO A 140 -4.08 2.71 -4.21
N VAL A 141 -3.30 1.66 -4.00
CA VAL A 141 -3.45 0.74 -2.87
C VAL A 141 -2.95 1.42 -1.60
N LEU A 142 -3.80 1.44 -0.58
CA LEU A 142 -3.52 1.94 0.76
C LEU A 142 -3.47 0.79 1.75
N GLY A 143 -2.40 0.68 2.53
CA GLY A 143 -2.24 -0.37 3.55
C GLY A 143 -2.44 0.18 4.95
N LEU A 144 -2.99 -0.64 5.84
CA LEU A 144 -2.97 -0.43 7.27
C LEU A 144 -2.60 -1.74 7.94
N LEU A 145 -1.47 -1.78 8.65
CA LEU A 145 -0.98 -2.94 9.40
C LEU A 145 -0.68 -2.55 10.85
N ALA A 146 -0.83 -3.48 11.78
CA ALA A 146 -0.52 -3.28 13.19
C ALA A 146 0.67 -4.15 13.64
N TYR A 147 1.53 -3.57 14.48
CA TYR A 147 2.71 -4.25 15.03
C TYR A 147 2.85 -4.00 16.52
N ASP A 148 3.46 -4.94 17.25
CA ASP A 148 3.91 -4.70 18.62
C ASP A 148 4.99 -3.61 18.60
N ALA A 149 4.70 -2.51 19.29
CA ALA A 149 5.58 -1.36 19.39
C ALA A 149 5.99 -1.13 20.85
N THR A 150 6.11 -2.19 21.64
CA THR A 150 6.68 -2.13 22.99
C THR A 150 8.16 -1.78 22.89
N ASP A 151 8.88 -2.43 21.98
CA ASP A 151 10.27 -2.13 21.62
C ASP A 151 10.37 -1.65 20.16
N LEU A 152 10.66 -0.35 19.97
CA LEU A 152 10.84 0.24 18.65
C LEU A 152 12.22 -0.04 18.03
N SER A 153 13.13 -0.64 18.79
CA SER A 153 14.46 -1.03 18.32
C SER A 153 14.55 -2.49 17.86
N ALA A 154 13.45 -3.24 17.99
CA ALA A 154 13.35 -4.60 17.51
C ALA A 154 13.59 -4.64 15.98
N SER A 155 14.45 -5.57 15.54
CA SER A 155 14.76 -5.76 14.12
C SER A 155 13.56 -6.29 13.34
N GLU A 156 12.72 -7.10 13.99
CA GLU A 156 11.48 -7.66 13.45
C GLU A 156 10.42 -7.53 14.54
N ALA A 157 9.55 -6.54 14.40
CA ALA A 157 8.44 -6.36 15.34
C ALA A 157 7.34 -7.36 15.01
N PRO A 158 6.80 -8.10 16.00
CA PRO A 158 5.66 -8.99 15.76
C PRO A 158 4.47 -8.24 15.16
N GLU A 159 3.92 -8.75 14.06
CA GLU A 159 2.64 -8.31 13.50
C GLU A 159 1.50 -8.69 14.46
N LEU A 160 0.45 -7.86 14.49
CA LEU A 160 -0.72 -8.05 15.34
C LEU A 160 -1.96 -8.12 14.45
N ASP A 161 -2.78 -9.16 14.62
CA ASP A 161 -4.09 -9.25 14.02
C ASP A 161 -4.99 -8.14 14.57
N LEU A 162 -5.25 -7.11 13.77
CA LEU A 162 -6.17 -6.03 14.10
C LEU A 162 -7.55 -6.28 13.48
N TRP A 163 -8.61 -6.31 14.29
CA TRP A 163 -9.97 -6.46 13.77
C TRP A 163 -11.01 -5.65 14.54
N ALA A 164 -12.09 -5.32 13.85
CA ALA A 164 -13.22 -4.55 14.34
C ALA A 164 -14.50 -5.41 14.29
N SER A 165 -15.13 -5.63 15.45
CA SER A 165 -16.32 -6.49 15.57
C SER A 165 -17.65 -5.75 15.52
N GLU A 166 -17.67 -4.46 15.87
CA GLU A 166 -18.91 -3.67 16.01
C GLU A 166 -19.08 -2.66 14.89
N ALA A 167 -18.07 -1.82 14.67
CA ALA A 167 -18.04 -0.82 13.61
C ALA A 167 -16.82 -1.05 12.71
N PRO A 168 -16.92 -0.85 11.39
CA PRO A 168 -15.80 -1.07 10.47
C PRO A 168 -14.79 0.09 10.51
N PHE A 169 -13.55 -0.20 10.10
CA PHE A 169 -12.62 0.80 9.62
C PHE A 169 -13.23 1.53 8.42
N LEU A 170 -13.08 2.85 8.37
CA LEU A 170 -13.48 3.64 7.21
C LEU A 170 -12.23 4.12 6.49
N ILE A 171 -12.15 3.84 5.19
CA ILE A 171 -11.04 4.24 4.32
C ILE A 171 -11.59 5.24 3.31
N LYS A 172 -11.30 6.52 3.50
CA LYS A 172 -11.83 7.60 2.66
C LYS A 172 -10.80 8.04 1.63
N PHE A 173 -11.00 7.65 0.39
CA PHE A 173 -10.12 8.02 -0.71
C PHE A 173 -10.39 9.46 -1.15
N SER A 174 -9.35 10.29 -1.12
CA SER A 174 -9.47 11.72 -1.50
C SER A 174 -9.25 11.97 -3.00
N ARG A 175 -8.53 11.07 -3.69
CA ARG A 175 -8.20 11.20 -5.11
C ARG A 175 -8.59 9.92 -5.85
N ILE A 176 -9.64 10.00 -6.65
CA ILE A 176 -10.18 8.88 -7.43
C ILE A 176 -10.16 9.28 -8.90
N LYS A 177 -9.65 8.39 -9.76
CA LYS A 177 -9.72 8.58 -11.21
C LYS A 177 -11.18 8.54 -11.67
N PRO A 178 -11.59 9.37 -12.66
CA PRO A 178 -12.93 9.29 -13.23
C PRO A 178 -13.21 7.90 -13.81
N ALA A 179 -14.38 7.35 -13.53
CA ALA A 179 -14.86 6.10 -14.10
C ALA A 179 -15.91 6.36 -15.19
N PRO A 180 -15.82 5.75 -16.37
CA PRO A 180 -16.87 5.84 -17.38
C PRO A 180 -18.13 5.09 -16.93
N ALA A 181 -19.29 5.72 -17.02
CA ALA A 181 -20.57 5.04 -16.82
C ALA A 181 -20.91 4.16 -18.05
N PRO A 182 -21.53 2.97 -17.89
CA PRO A 182 -22.17 2.41 -16.70
C PRO A 182 -21.30 1.41 -15.89
N ALA A 183 -20.00 1.65 -15.71
CA ALA A 183 -19.15 0.74 -14.94
C ALA A 183 -19.26 0.96 -13.42
N GLU A 184 -19.20 -0.13 -12.63
CA GLU A 184 -19.40 -0.13 -11.18
C GLU A 184 -18.06 -0.08 -10.45
N ALA A 185 -17.93 0.83 -9.48
CA ALA A 185 -16.76 0.91 -8.63
C ALA A 185 -16.89 -0.06 -7.44
N ARG A 186 -15.81 -0.80 -7.15
CA ARG A 186 -15.71 -1.75 -6.04
C ARG A 186 -14.55 -1.36 -5.12
N CYS A 187 -14.71 -1.64 -3.84
CA CYS A 187 -13.61 -1.71 -2.89
C CYS A 187 -12.92 -3.05 -3.07
N ALA A 188 -11.66 -3.03 -3.50
CA ALA A 188 -10.78 -4.19 -3.47
C ALA A 188 -10.09 -4.22 -2.10
N PHE A 189 -10.16 -5.37 -1.43
CA PHE A 189 -9.47 -5.64 -0.19
C PHE A 189 -8.53 -6.83 -0.38
N PHE A 190 -7.25 -6.59 -0.13
CA PHE A 190 -6.18 -7.58 -0.17
C PHE A 190 -5.80 -7.94 1.26
N ASP A 191 -6.05 -9.18 1.63
CA ASP A 191 -5.68 -9.70 2.94
C ASP A 191 -4.20 -10.09 2.98
N LEU A 192 -3.67 -10.30 4.19
CA LEU A 192 -2.27 -10.63 4.43
C LEU A 192 -1.91 -12.04 3.95
N ASP A 193 -2.90 -12.91 3.79
CA ASP A 193 -2.76 -14.23 3.17
C ASP A 193 -2.71 -14.19 1.63
N GLY A 194 -2.90 -13.01 1.04
CA GLY A 194 -2.91 -12.79 -0.41
C GLY A 194 -4.27 -12.98 -1.08
N SER A 195 -5.33 -13.22 -0.32
CA SER A 195 -6.70 -13.25 -0.86
C SER A 195 -7.18 -11.85 -1.28
N LEU A 196 -8.06 -11.82 -2.28
CA LEU A 196 -8.65 -10.60 -2.83
C LEU A 196 -10.17 -10.69 -2.76
N GLU A 197 -10.77 -9.74 -2.05
CA GLU A 197 -12.22 -9.61 -1.88
C GLU A 197 -12.71 -8.28 -2.47
N PHE A 198 -13.97 -8.26 -2.91
CA PHE A 198 -14.61 -7.07 -3.46
C PHE A 198 -15.90 -6.72 -2.71
N GLU A 199 -16.06 -5.44 -2.37
CA GLU A 199 -17.28 -4.89 -1.77
C GLU A 199 -17.77 -3.66 -2.53
N ILE A 200 -19.03 -3.26 -2.35
CA ILE A 200 -19.57 -2.02 -2.92
C ILE A 200 -18.94 -0.81 -2.22
N VAL A 201 -18.53 0.20 -3.01
CA VAL A 201 -18.03 1.47 -2.48
C VAL A 201 -19.18 2.25 -1.81
N ALA A 202 -18.97 2.67 -0.57
CA ALA A 202 -19.89 3.55 0.15
C ALA A 202 -19.63 5.03 -0.21
N ASP A 203 -20.69 5.83 -0.35
CA ASP A 203 -20.63 7.27 -0.62
C ASP A 203 -19.73 7.68 -1.81
N GLY A 204 -19.49 6.74 -2.75
CA GLY A 204 -18.68 6.94 -3.94
C GLY A 204 -17.16 7.01 -3.71
N ASN A 205 -16.68 7.06 -2.46
CA ASN A 205 -15.24 7.14 -2.16
C ASN A 205 -14.79 6.50 -0.85
N ILE A 206 -15.66 5.74 -0.19
CA ILE A 206 -15.38 5.12 1.11
C ILE A 206 -15.39 3.61 0.97
N CYS A 207 -14.29 2.98 1.38
CA CYS A 207 -14.26 1.55 1.64
C CYS A 207 -14.43 1.26 3.13
N LYS A 208 -15.06 0.13 3.43
CA LYS A 208 -15.23 -0.39 4.78
C LYS A 208 -14.33 -1.61 4.92
N GLY A 209 -13.68 -1.74 6.06
CA GLY A 209 -12.88 -2.90 6.40
C GLY A 209 -13.17 -3.37 7.82
N THR A 210 -13.04 -4.66 8.09
CA THR A 210 -13.18 -5.23 9.44
C THR A 210 -11.88 -5.81 9.98
N LYS A 211 -10.85 -5.95 9.14
CA LYS A 211 -9.49 -6.36 9.51
C LYS A 211 -8.45 -5.44 8.85
N GLU A 212 -7.21 -5.56 9.31
CA GLU A 212 -6.05 -4.94 8.65
C GLU A 212 -5.76 -5.55 7.27
N GLY A 213 -4.93 -4.87 6.48
CA GLY A 213 -4.59 -5.26 5.12
C GLY A 213 -4.54 -4.06 4.17
N HIS A 214 -4.71 -4.32 2.88
CA HIS A 214 -4.54 -3.31 1.84
C HIS A 214 -5.83 -3.10 1.04
N PHE A 215 -6.14 -1.86 0.73
CA PHE A 215 -7.43 -1.43 0.20
C PHE A 215 -7.23 -0.53 -1.02
N ALA A 216 -8.10 -0.68 -2.02
CA ALA A 216 -8.17 0.24 -3.15
C ALA A 216 -9.61 0.35 -3.67
N ILE A 217 -9.91 1.42 -4.41
CA ILE A 217 -11.10 1.46 -5.26
C ILE A 217 -10.69 1.06 -6.67
N VAL A 218 -11.42 0.08 -7.22
CA VAL A 218 -11.25 -0.44 -8.56
C VAL A 218 -12.53 -0.26 -9.37
N LEU A 219 -12.39 -0.23 -10.68
CA LEU A 219 -13.50 -0.27 -11.62
C LEU A 219 -13.65 -1.69 -12.14
N GLU A 220 -14.85 -2.24 -12.03
CA GLU A 220 -15.23 -3.49 -12.68
C GLU A 220 -15.56 -3.20 -14.14
N LEU A 221 -14.77 -3.75 -15.06
CA LEU A 221 -14.99 -3.63 -16.48
C LEU A 221 -16.15 -4.56 -16.87
N ALA A 222 -17.16 -4.01 -17.54
CA ALA A 222 -18.23 -4.84 -18.09
C ALA A 222 -17.61 -5.89 -19.03
N ALA A 223 -17.93 -7.16 -18.80
CA ALA A 223 -17.57 -8.22 -19.73
C ALA A 223 -18.15 -7.85 -21.10
N SER A 224 -17.29 -7.65 -22.10
CA SER A 224 -17.71 -7.52 -23.50
C SER A 224 -18.27 -8.87 -23.94
N GLY A 225 -19.54 -9.11 -23.62
CA GLY A 225 -20.19 -10.41 -23.76
C GLY A 225 -21.70 -10.29 -23.83
N GLN A 226 -22.21 -9.25 -24.49
CA GLN A 226 -23.46 -9.37 -25.22
C GLN A 226 -23.07 -9.87 -26.61
N ASP A 227 -23.15 -11.18 -26.79
CA ASP A 227 -23.23 -11.82 -28.09
C ASP A 227 -24.51 -11.28 -28.73
N GLY A 228 -24.36 -10.14 -29.40
CA GLY A 228 -25.43 -9.47 -30.11
C GLY A 228 -25.84 -10.36 -31.26
N LYS A 229 -26.80 -11.25 -31.00
CA LYS A 229 -27.61 -11.85 -32.05
C LYS A 229 -28.29 -10.71 -32.76
N LEU A 230 -27.67 -10.28 -33.86
CA LEU A 230 -28.24 -9.40 -34.86
C LEU A 230 -29.66 -9.92 -35.14
N PRO A 231 -30.73 -9.13 -34.99
CA PRO A 231 -32.02 -9.53 -35.52
C PRO A 231 -31.83 -9.60 -37.02
N VAL A 232 -31.80 -10.83 -37.54
CA VAL A 232 -31.99 -11.09 -38.97
C VAL A 232 -33.34 -10.49 -39.30
N ALA A 233 -33.31 -9.42 -40.09
CA ALA A 233 -34.50 -8.88 -40.70
C ALA A 233 -35.03 -9.93 -41.69
N ASP A 234 -36.19 -10.51 -41.37
CA ASP A 234 -36.98 -11.25 -42.34
C ASP A 234 -37.48 -10.26 -43.41
N ILE A 235 -36.80 -10.28 -44.56
CA ILE A 235 -37.35 -9.80 -45.82
C ILE A 235 -37.82 -11.05 -46.56
N ASP A 236 -39.11 -11.34 -46.51
CA ASP A 236 -39.77 -11.80 -47.73
C ASP A 236 -41.23 -11.36 -47.76
N GLY A 237 -41.50 -10.41 -48.66
CA GLY A 237 -42.84 -10.04 -49.05
C GLY A 237 -43.18 -10.80 -50.33
N SER A 238 -44.24 -11.59 -50.30
CA SER A 238 -44.91 -12.03 -51.53
C SER A 238 -46.37 -11.60 -51.52
N LYS A 239 -46.72 -10.95 -52.64
CA LYS A 239 -47.95 -10.24 -52.97
C LYS A 239 -49.17 -11.15 -53.13
N SER A 240 -50.33 -10.58 -52.87
CA SER A 240 -51.55 -10.49 -53.71
C SER A 240 -52.71 -10.31 -52.73
N SER A 241 -53.77 -9.53 -52.92
CA SER A 241 -54.50 -8.88 -54.01
C SER A 241 -55.51 -7.99 -53.23
N GLY A 242 -55.94 -6.78 -53.57
CA GLY A 242 -56.34 -6.15 -54.83
C GLY A 242 -57.53 -5.22 -54.48
N ILE A 243 -57.67 -4.09 -55.20
CA ILE A 243 -58.93 -3.36 -55.50
C ILE A 243 -59.57 -2.61 -54.29
N SER A 244 -60.07 -1.38 -54.32
CA SER A 244 -60.16 -0.26 -55.28
C SER A 244 -60.81 0.94 -54.55
N LEU A 245 -60.77 2.10 -55.23
CA LEU A 245 -61.64 3.29 -55.12
C LEU A 245 -61.16 4.46 -54.24
N TYR A 246 -60.56 5.41 -54.96
CA TYR A 246 -60.61 6.84 -54.69
C TYR A 246 -61.97 7.41 -55.08
N GLU A 247 -62.53 8.27 -54.24
CA GLU A 247 -63.49 9.33 -54.58
C GLU A 247 -63.21 10.47 -53.58
N GLU A 248 -62.40 11.48 -53.93
CA GLU A 248 -62.77 12.74 -54.58
C GLU A 248 -63.63 13.68 -53.70
N LYS A 249 -63.07 14.89 -53.48
CA LYS A 249 -63.71 16.19 -53.23
C LYS A 249 -64.10 16.62 -51.80
N ARG A 250 -63.32 17.64 -51.38
CA ARG A 250 -63.71 18.97 -50.86
C ARG A 250 -63.34 19.23 -49.41
#